data_AF-C4JRD9-F1
#
_entry.id   AF-C4JRD9-F1
#
_cell.length_a   1.000
_cell.length_b   1.000
_cell.length_c   1.000
_cell.angle_alpha   90.00
_cell.angle_beta   90.00
_cell.angle_gamma   90.00
#
_symmetry.space_group_name_H-M   'P 1'
#
loop_
_entity.id
_entity.type
_entity.pdbx_description
1 polymer ?
#
loop_
_entity_poly.entity_id
_entity_poly.type
_entity_poly.pdbx_seq_one_letter_code
_entity_poly.pdbx_strand_id
1 'polypeptide(L)'
;MFPVKTAARIAFASIFAWIVLALVYAGLPSPPPRDNGTDYPTKVLRSGKTLTRIYKTDIYFPFGESGHEAIDKAHITKESNFALSFTLTPTSSITKSEALSITISDKSPIPLNPPGNSHQNGGHKTKDGPPATSPETLSKPFTVRSPAGDKDGINLPWFEEADAVLLGASVSSGRMYITLRTRWNENGQFEIHTDGPGWVCIPIPS
;
A
#
# COMPACT_ATOMS: atom_id res chain seq x y z
N MET A 1 11.55 -27.03 -58.67
CA MET A 1 12.84 -26.47 -58.22
C MET A 1 12.62 -24.97 -58.04
N PHE A 2 12.40 -24.49 -56.81
CA PHE A 2 12.19 -23.06 -56.59
C PHE A 2 13.50 -22.30 -56.88
N PRO A 3 13.46 -21.12 -57.51
CA PRO A 3 14.66 -20.33 -57.71
C PRO A 3 15.27 -20.04 -56.33
N VAL A 4 16.58 -20.29 -56.16
CA VAL A 4 17.30 -20.08 -54.90
C VAL A 4 17.06 -18.67 -54.32
N LYS A 5 16.88 -17.68 -55.19
CA LYS A 5 16.53 -16.29 -54.83
C LYS A 5 15.16 -16.16 -54.16
N THR A 6 14.18 -16.97 -54.54
CA THR A 6 12.82 -16.94 -53.98
C THR A 6 12.79 -17.62 -52.62
N ALA A 7 13.52 -18.74 -52.46
CA ALA A 7 13.64 -19.44 -51.18
C ALA A 7 14.33 -18.58 -50.11
N ALA A 8 15.39 -17.86 -50.48
CA ALA A 8 16.09 -16.96 -49.55
C ALA A 8 15.21 -15.80 -49.05
N ARG A 9 14.37 -15.23 -49.93
CA ARG A 9 13.42 -14.15 -49.56
C ARG A 9 12.36 -14.63 -48.56
N ILE A 10 11.83 -15.84 -48.75
CA ILE A 10 10.84 -16.43 -47.84
C ILE A 10 11.47 -16.70 -46.47
N ALA A 11 12.67 -17.29 -46.43
CA ALA A 11 13.37 -17.53 -45.17
C ALA A 11 13.63 -16.23 -44.40
N PHE A 12 14.06 -15.17 -45.09
CA PHE A 12 14.29 -13.86 -44.46
C PHE A 12 13.00 -13.23 -43.93
N ALA A 13 11.90 -13.32 -44.70
CA ALA A 13 10.60 -12.84 -44.27
C ALA A 13 10.08 -13.62 -43.05
N SER A 14 10.30 -14.94 -43.00
CA SER A 14 9.92 -15.78 -41.85
C SER A 14 10.71 -15.42 -40.59
N ILE A 15 12.02 -15.19 -40.70
CA ILE A 15 12.86 -14.77 -39.56
C ILE A 15 12.43 -13.38 -39.09
N PHE A 16 12.22 -12.45 -40.02
CA PHE A 16 11.76 -11.10 -39.68
C PHE A 16 10.39 -11.12 -38.99
N ALA A 17 9.43 -11.89 -39.51
CA ALA A 17 8.13 -12.08 -38.88
C ALA A 17 8.24 -12.68 -37.48
N TRP A 18 9.15 -13.65 -37.28
CA TRP A 18 9.43 -14.22 -35.95
C TRP A 18 10.02 -13.22 -34.98
N ILE A 19 10.95 -12.37 -35.44
CA ILE A 19 11.54 -11.30 -34.61
C ILE A 19 10.46 -10.28 -34.23
N VAL A 20 9.64 -9.84 -35.19
CA VAL A 20 8.51 -8.93 -34.92
C VAL A 20 7.54 -9.57 -33.93
N LEU A 21 7.21 -10.85 -34.09
CA LEU A 21 6.34 -11.57 -33.15
C LEU A 21 6.97 -11.67 -31.76
N ALA A 22 8.27 -11.95 -31.66
CA ALA A 22 8.99 -12.01 -30.40
C ALA A 22 9.06 -10.63 -29.72
N LEU A 23 9.21 -9.55 -30.48
CA LEU A 23 9.18 -8.18 -29.97
C LEU A 23 7.78 -7.77 -29.48
N VAL A 24 6.74 -8.14 -30.23
CA VAL A 24 5.35 -7.95 -29.79
C VAL A 24 5.07 -8.78 -28.53
N TYR A 25 5.57 -10.01 -28.47
CA TYR A 25 5.38 -10.88 -27.31
C TYR A 25 6.14 -10.40 -26.08
N ALA A 26 7.38 -9.93 -26.24
CA ALA A 26 8.14 -9.32 -25.16
C ALA A 26 7.53 -7.99 -24.68
N GLY A 27 6.79 -7.30 -25.57
CA GLY A 27 6.01 -6.11 -25.24
C GLY A 27 4.63 -6.41 -24.65
N LEU A 28 4.17 -7.66 -24.65
CA LEU A 28 2.94 -8.03 -23.95
C LEU A 28 3.19 -7.98 -22.43
N PRO A 29 2.31 -7.33 -21.66
CA PRO A 29 2.44 -7.33 -20.22
C PRO A 29 2.33 -8.76 -19.67
N SER A 30 3.15 -9.06 -18.67
CA SER A 30 2.98 -10.29 -17.90
C SER A 30 1.59 -10.28 -17.25
N PRO A 31 0.90 -11.43 -17.16
CA PRO A 31 -0.37 -11.48 -16.47
C PRO A 31 -0.23 -10.92 -15.05
N PRO A 32 -1.19 -10.10 -14.59
CA PRO A 32 -1.08 -9.42 -13.31
C PRO A 32 -0.93 -10.47 -12.20
N PRO A 33 -0.05 -10.23 -11.21
CA PRO A 33 0.04 -11.08 -10.04
C PRO A 33 -1.35 -11.21 -9.39
N ARG A 34 -1.71 -12.43 -9.00
CA ARG A 34 -2.96 -12.67 -8.26
C ARG A 34 -2.84 -12.07 -6.86
N ASP A 35 -3.17 -10.79 -6.70
CA ASP A 35 -3.26 -10.12 -5.41
C ASP A 35 -4.55 -10.56 -4.70
N ASN A 36 -4.40 -11.45 -3.72
CA ASN A 36 -5.50 -11.91 -2.87
C ASN A 36 -5.68 -11.06 -1.60
N GLY A 37 -5.02 -9.90 -1.53
CA GLY A 37 -5.12 -8.96 -0.41
C GLY A 37 -4.23 -9.31 0.79
N THR A 38 -3.80 -10.56 0.95
CA THR A 38 -3.09 -11.04 2.14
C THR A 38 -1.77 -11.75 1.83
N ASP A 39 -1.78 -12.81 1.01
CA ASP A 39 -0.59 -13.66 0.80
C ASP A 39 0.44 -12.96 -0.08
N TYR A 40 0.00 -12.33 -1.16
CA TYR A 40 0.89 -11.58 -2.04
C TYR A 40 1.60 -10.43 -1.30
N PRO A 41 0.88 -9.53 -0.59
CA PRO A 41 1.50 -8.49 0.25
C PRO A 41 2.48 -9.04 1.27
N THR A 42 2.08 -10.09 1.98
CA THR A 42 2.93 -10.72 3.00
C THR A 42 4.22 -11.25 2.40
N LYS A 43 4.14 -11.90 1.24
CA LYS A 43 5.31 -12.42 0.53
C LYS A 43 6.24 -11.31 0.04
N VAL A 44 5.69 -10.24 -0.54
CA VAL A 44 6.48 -9.08 -1.02
C VAL A 44 7.20 -8.42 0.15
N LEU A 45 6.48 -8.08 1.23
CA LEU A 45 7.05 -7.39 2.39
C LEU A 45 8.08 -8.26 3.13
N ARG A 46 7.80 -9.54 3.34
CA ARG A 46 8.77 -10.47 3.97
C ARG A 46 10.01 -10.71 3.12
N SER A 47 9.92 -10.54 1.81
CA SER A 47 11.10 -10.60 0.92
C SER A 47 11.98 -9.34 0.99
N GLY A 48 11.63 -8.35 1.82
CA GLY A 48 12.34 -7.08 1.94
C GLY A 48 12.07 -6.12 0.78
N LYS A 49 11.03 -6.38 -0.02
CA LYS A 49 10.64 -5.52 -1.15
C LYS A 49 9.60 -4.50 -0.71
N THR A 50 9.53 -3.39 -1.44
CA THR A 50 8.48 -2.38 -1.29
C THR A 50 7.19 -2.87 -1.94
N LEU A 51 6.07 -2.73 -1.24
CA LEU A 51 4.73 -2.92 -1.79
C LEU A 51 4.10 -1.55 -2.04
N THR A 52 3.75 -1.25 -3.28
CA THR A 52 2.98 -0.04 -3.61
C THR A 52 1.53 -0.42 -3.91
N ARG A 53 0.58 0.22 -3.24
CA ARG A 53 -0.86 0.04 -3.46
C ARG A 53 -1.51 1.35 -3.86
N ILE A 54 -2.40 1.26 -4.85
CA ILE A 54 -3.27 2.36 -5.25
C ILE A 54 -4.58 2.26 -4.51
N TYR A 55 -5.02 3.39 -4.01
CA TYR A 55 -6.32 3.56 -3.37
C TYR A 55 -7.08 4.64 -4.10
N LYS A 56 -8.38 4.41 -4.28
CA LYS A 56 -9.27 5.46 -4.75
C LYS A 56 -9.61 6.38 -3.60
N THR A 57 -9.54 7.69 -3.85
CA THR A 57 -9.78 8.72 -2.84
C THR A 57 -11.21 8.63 -2.31
N ASP A 58 -12.20 8.38 -3.17
CA ASP A 58 -13.63 8.27 -2.80
C ASP A 58 -13.96 7.00 -2.00
N ILE A 59 -13.26 5.89 -2.21
CA ILE A 59 -13.47 4.66 -1.44
C ILE A 59 -12.78 4.77 -0.08
N TYR A 60 -11.56 5.32 -0.06
CA TYR A 60 -10.74 5.38 1.15
C TYR A 60 -11.14 6.56 2.06
N PHE A 61 -11.65 7.65 1.47
CA PHE A 61 -12.24 8.81 2.13
C PHE A 61 -13.69 9.01 1.62
N PRO A 62 -14.64 8.16 2.06
CA PRO A 62 -16.00 8.15 1.50
C PRO A 62 -16.86 9.34 1.88
N PHE A 63 -16.46 10.12 2.89
CA PHE A 63 -17.25 11.25 3.37
C PHE A 63 -16.45 12.53 3.21
N GLY A 64 -17.00 13.50 2.46
CA GLY A 64 -16.58 14.90 2.51
C GLY A 64 -17.11 15.57 3.78
N GLU A 65 -16.81 14.98 4.93
CA GLU A 65 -17.28 15.47 6.23
C GLU A 65 -16.47 16.69 6.64
N SER A 66 -17.08 17.85 6.45
CA SER A 66 -16.56 19.15 6.86
C SER A 66 -16.22 19.15 8.34
N GLY A 67 -14.96 19.42 8.68
CA GLY A 67 -14.50 19.52 10.07
C GLY A 67 -13.38 18.56 10.45
N HIS A 68 -12.96 17.67 9.55
CA HIS A 68 -11.81 16.80 9.76
C HIS A 68 -10.66 17.20 8.85
N GLU A 69 -9.68 17.89 9.42
CA GLU A 69 -8.48 18.38 8.73
C GLU A 69 -7.76 17.27 7.91
N ALA A 70 -7.82 16.03 8.39
CA ALA A 70 -7.29 14.85 7.73
C ALA A 70 -7.94 14.53 6.38
N ILE A 71 -9.27 14.58 6.34
CA ILE A 71 -10.12 14.28 5.18
C ILE A 71 -10.10 15.47 4.22
N ASP A 72 -10.21 16.68 4.77
CA ASP A 72 -10.12 17.94 4.01
C ASP A 72 -8.79 18.01 3.25
N LYS A 73 -7.66 17.68 3.88
CA LYS A 73 -6.34 17.67 3.23
C LYS A 73 -6.21 16.67 2.09
N ALA A 74 -6.93 15.55 2.14
CA ALA A 74 -6.95 14.59 1.03
C ALA A 74 -7.75 15.17 -0.14
N HIS A 75 -8.95 15.69 0.11
CA HIS A 75 -9.85 16.18 -0.96
C HIS A 75 -9.43 17.49 -1.62
N ILE A 76 -8.52 18.30 -1.01
CA ILE A 76 -8.01 19.55 -1.62
C ILE A 76 -7.48 19.33 -3.04
N THR A 77 -6.89 18.17 -3.31
CA THR A 77 -6.17 17.91 -4.56
C THR A 77 -7.06 17.48 -5.72
N LYS A 78 -8.32 17.11 -5.45
CA LYS A 78 -9.30 16.59 -6.43
C LYS A 78 -8.85 15.36 -7.24
N GLU A 79 -7.72 14.76 -6.89
CA GLU A 79 -7.22 13.55 -7.54
C GLU A 79 -8.05 12.32 -7.11
N SER A 80 -8.42 11.48 -8.07
CA SER A 80 -9.26 10.30 -7.84
C SER A 80 -8.51 9.15 -7.19
N ASN A 81 -7.16 9.13 -7.29
CA ASN A 81 -6.35 8.04 -6.75
C ASN A 81 -5.07 8.55 -6.08
N PHE A 82 -4.54 7.74 -5.15
CA PHE A 82 -3.25 7.96 -4.51
C PHE A 82 -2.51 6.64 -4.25
N ALA A 83 -1.18 6.72 -4.16
CA ALA A 83 -0.30 5.57 -4.03
C ALA A 83 0.45 5.52 -2.69
N LEU A 84 0.18 4.51 -1.84
CA LEU A 84 0.96 4.28 -0.63
C LEU A 84 2.01 3.19 -0.86
N SER A 85 3.23 3.44 -0.40
CA SER A 85 4.32 2.47 -0.46
C SER A 85 4.70 2.00 0.93
N PHE A 86 4.81 0.68 1.10
CA PHE A 86 5.07 0.00 2.36
C PHE A 86 6.38 -0.78 2.28
N THR A 87 7.21 -0.64 3.31
CA THR A 87 8.45 -1.42 3.44
C THR A 87 8.56 -1.98 4.85
N LEU A 88 8.92 -3.26 4.96
CA LEU A 88 9.19 -3.91 6.23
C LEU A 88 10.68 -3.78 6.57
N THR A 89 10.99 -3.16 7.71
CA THR A 89 12.36 -2.94 8.18
C THR A 89 12.59 -3.69 9.49
N PRO A 90 13.66 -4.52 9.60
CA PRO A 90 14.05 -5.08 10.88
C PRO A 90 14.59 -3.98 11.79
N THR A 91 14.06 -3.88 13.02
CA THR A 91 14.55 -2.90 14.00
C THR A 91 15.81 -3.45 14.64
N SER A 92 16.92 -2.74 14.47
CA SER A 92 18.22 -3.07 15.04
C SER A 92 18.26 -2.82 16.56
N SER A 93 17.50 -3.58 17.35
CA SER A 93 17.73 -3.67 18.79
C SER A 93 17.95 -5.13 19.17
N ILE A 94 19.21 -5.42 19.44
CA ILE A 94 19.80 -6.70 19.82
C ILE A 94 19.15 -7.17 21.12
N THR A 95 18.04 -7.92 21.07
CA THR A 95 17.71 -9.05 21.96
C THR A 95 16.33 -9.60 21.63
N LYS A 96 16.28 -10.88 21.23
CA LYS A 96 15.12 -11.81 21.14
C LYS A 96 13.72 -11.20 20.87
N SER A 97 13.17 -11.63 19.73
CA SER A 97 11.95 -11.17 19.04
C SER A 97 12.27 -10.04 18.06
N GLU A 98 12.21 -10.38 16.78
CA GLU A 98 12.34 -9.48 15.64
C GLU A 98 11.35 -8.32 15.79
N ALA A 99 11.81 -7.19 16.37
CA ALA A 99 11.02 -5.98 16.38
C ALA A 99 10.94 -5.51 14.92
N LEU A 100 9.88 -5.86 14.21
CA LEU A 100 9.66 -5.40 12.84
C LEU A 100 9.10 -3.98 12.88
N SER A 101 9.39 -3.19 11.87
CA SER A 101 8.75 -1.89 11.66
C SER A 101 8.27 -1.76 10.23
N ILE A 102 7.20 -1.00 10.04
CA ILE A 102 6.67 -0.66 8.72
C ILE A 102 6.94 0.81 8.43
N THR A 103 7.51 1.07 7.27
CA THR A 103 7.75 2.42 6.74
C THR A 103 6.70 2.70 5.68
N ILE A 104 6.05 3.86 5.75
CA ILE A 104 4.99 4.29 4.83
C ILE A 104 5.41 5.59 4.15
N SER A 105 5.48 5.61 2.81
CA SER A 105 5.71 6.82 1.99
C SER A 105 6.71 7.81 2.62
N ASP A 106 7.90 7.29 2.96
CA ASP A 106 9.05 8.02 3.51
C ASP A 106 8.89 8.60 4.94
N LYS A 107 7.95 8.07 5.74
CA LYS A 107 7.84 8.41 7.17
C LYS A 107 8.78 7.62 8.06
N SER A 108 8.92 8.10 9.29
CA SER A 108 9.60 7.36 10.36
C SER A 108 9.02 5.96 10.50
N PRO A 109 9.86 4.93 10.71
CA PRO A 109 9.38 3.56 10.87
C PRO A 109 8.40 3.41 12.03
N ILE A 110 7.31 2.69 11.79
CA ILE A 110 6.26 2.40 12.78
C ILE A 110 6.51 1.00 13.33
N PRO A 111 6.76 0.82 14.63
CA PRO A 111 7.01 -0.50 15.19
C PRO A 111 5.77 -1.39 15.10
N LEU A 112 5.96 -2.63 14.66
CA LEU A 112 4.96 -3.69 14.57
C LEU A 112 4.95 -4.57 15.83
N ASN A 113 5.28 -4.02 16.99
CA ASN A 113 5.26 -4.80 18.23
C ASN A 113 3.79 -5.01 18.65
N PRO A 114 3.32 -6.27 18.77
CA PRO A 114 1.96 -6.53 19.22
C PRO A 114 1.78 -6.09 20.69
N PRO A 115 0.55 -5.76 21.13
CA PRO A 115 0.26 -5.23 22.48
C PRO A 115 0.47 -6.21 23.66
N GLY A 116 1.36 -7.21 23.54
CA GLY A 116 1.56 -8.28 24.52
C GLY A 116 2.91 -8.35 25.24
N ASN A 117 3.90 -7.50 24.93
CA ASN A 117 5.24 -7.59 25.56
C ASN A 117 5.53 -6.47 26.57
N SER A 118 4.49 -5.83 27.13
CA SER A 118 4.67 -5.15 28.41
C SER A 118 4.72 -6.24 29.48
N HIS A 119 5.93 -6.62 29.90
CA HIS A 119 6.12 -7.26 31.20
C HIS A 119 5.47 -6.33 32.24
N GLN A 120 4.26 -6.67 32.70
CA GLN A 120 3.70 -6.13 33.93
C GLN A 120 4.64 -6.52 35.07
N ASN A 121 5.60 -5.66 35.37
CA ASN A 121 6.30 -5.68 36.63
C ASN A 121 5.74 -4.56 37.50
N GLY A 122 4.88 -4.96 38.44
CA GLY A 122 4.53 -4.16 39.60
C GLY A 122 3.07 -3.68 39.65
N GLY A 123 2.28 -4.32 40.52
CA GLY A 123 1.31 -3.58 41.33
C GLY A 123 -0.16 -3.98 41.26
N HIS A 124 -0.54 -4.85 42.20
CA HIS A 124 -1.86 -4.93 42.85
C HIS A 124 -3.06 -5.53 42.07
N LYS A 125 -3.37 -6.80 42.37
CA LYS A 125 -4.66 -7.44 42.09
C LYS A 125 -5.71 -6.92 43.07
N THR A 126 -6.59 -6.03 42.64
CA THR A 126 -7.94 -5.93 43.22
C THR A 126 -8.85 -6.88 42.47
N LYS A 127 -9.47 -7.79 43.22
CA LYS A 127 -10.56 -8.65 42.74
C LYS A 127 -11.80 -7.78 42.51
N ASP A 128 -12.64 -8.18 41.56
CA ASP A 128 -13.94 -7.60 41.22
C ASP A 128 -13.90 -6.52 40.13
N GLY A 129 -13.69 -6.95 38.88
CA GLY A 129 -13.95 -6.19 37.66
C GLY A 129 -14.13 -7.15 36.48
N PRO A 130 -14.97 -6.83 35.48
CA PRO A 130 -15.11 -7.65 34.26
C PRO A 130 -13.74 -7.82 33.58
N PRO A 131 -13.50 -8.93 32.85
CA PRO A 131 -12.19 -9.24 32.32
C PRO A 131 -11.71 -8.08 31.44
N ALA A 132 -10.56 -7.51 31.78
CA ALA A 132 -9.96 -6.41 31.04
C ALA A 132 -9.65 -6.88 29.61
N THR A 133 -10.51 -6.51 28.67
CA THR A 133 -10.23 -6.57 27.24
C THR A 133 -8.95 -5.77 27.00
N SER A 134 -7.96 -6.41 26.38
CA SER A 134 -6.64 -5.80 26.14
C SER A 134 -6.80 -4.43 25.47
N PRO A 135 -6.15 -3.35 25.94
CA PRO A 135 -6.39 -2.02 25.38
C PRO A 135 -5.96 -1.98 23.91
N GLU A 136 -6.92 -1.66 23.02
CA GLU A 136 -6.62 -1.32 21.65
C GLU A 136 -5.52 -0.24 21.62
N THR A 137 -4.37 -0.56 21.04
CA THR A 137 -3.24 0.38 20.99
C THR A 137 -3.33 1.18 19.69
N LEU A 138 -3.93 2.36 19.79
CA LEU A 138 -4.06 3.31 18.69
C LEU A 138 -2.85 4.26 18.64
N SER A 139 -2.28 4.46 17.46
CA SER A 139 -1.19 5.44 17.28
C SER A 139 -1.72 6.88 17.27
N LYS A 140 -0.83 7.84 17.56
CA LYS A 140 -1.06 9.24 17.19
C LYS A 140 -1.26 9.35 15.67
N PRO A 141 -2.10 10.27 15.19
CA PRO A 141 -2.24 10.52 13.76
C PRO A 141 -0.93 11.04 13.17
N PHE A 142 -0.65 10.66 11.93
CA PHE A 142 0.49 11.15 11.16
C PHE A 142 0.11 11.39 9.71
N THR A 143 0.61 12.48 9.14
CA THR A 143 0.29 12.88 7.76
C THR A 143 1.41 12.46 6.81
N VAL A 144 1.10 11.61 5.83
CA VAL A 144 1.99 11.21 4.73
C VAL A 144 1.78 12.09 3.51
N ARG A 145 2.84 12.32 2.74
CA ARG A 145 2.75 12.95 1.42
C ARG A 145 2.86 11.85 0.38
N SER A 146 1.84 11.71 -0.43
CA SER A 146 1.68 10.58 -1.35
C SER A 146 1.61 11.07 -2.79
N PRO A 147 2.18 10.36 -3.78
CA PRO A 147 1.80 10.52 -5.17
C PRO A 147 0.29 10.36 -5.32
N ALA A 148 -0.34 11.29 -6.04
CA ALA A 148 -1.75 11.28 -6.33
C ALA A 148 -1.93 11.70 -7.79
N GLY A 149 -2.88 11.07 -8.46
CA GLY A 149 -3.02 11.17 -9.90
C GLY A 149 -4.27 10.48 -10.37
N ASP A 150 -4.84 11.02 -11.43
CA ASP A 150 -5.90 10.35 -12.17
C ASP A 150 -5.34 9.36 -13.20
N LYS A 151 -6.22 8.47 -13.65
CA LYS A 151 -5.93 7.53 -14.74
C LYS A 151 -6.16 8.14 -16.13
N ASP A 152 -6.90 9.24 -16.21
CA ASP A 152 -7.31 9.87 -17.45
C ASP A 152 -6.15 10.70 -18.03
N GLY A 153 -5.40 10.09 -18.94
CA GLY A 153 -4.25 10.75 -19.55
C GLY A 153 -3.56 9.91 -20.60
N ILE A 154 -2.23 10.11 -20.71
CA ILE A 154 -1.30 9.52 -21.70
C ILE A 154 -1.09 8.00 -21.46
N ASN A 155 -1.86 7.38 -20.57
CA ASN A 155 -1.70 5.99 -20.20
C ASN A 155 -2.25 5.09 -21.31
N LEU A 156 -1.42 4.18 -21.80
CA LEU A 156 -1.84 3.19 -22.78
C LEU A 156 -2.83 2.23 -22.10
N PRO A 157 -3.85 1.69 -22.81
CA PRO A 157 -4.90 0.87 -22.21
C PRO A 157 -4.43 -0.38 -21.45
N TRP A 158 -3.18 -0.78 -21.65
CA TRP A 158 -2.56 -1.96 -21.04
C TRP A 158 -1.64 -1.64 -19.84
N PHE A 159 -1.54 -0.38 -19.42
CA PHE A 159 -0.82 -0.03 -18.19
C PHE A 159 -1.55 -0.55 -16.97
N GLU A 160 -0.80 -1.09 -16.00
CA GLU A 160 -1.38 -1.39 -14.70
C GLU A 160 -1.85 -0.09 -14.02
N GLU A 161 -2.89 -0.19 -13.20
CA GLU A 161 -3.46 0.95 -12.47
C GLU A 161 -2.40 1.69 -11.63
N ALA A 162 -1.48 0.95 -11.01
CA ALA A 162 -0.36 1.52 -10.27
C ALA A 162 0.55 2.38 -11.15
N ASP A 163 0.96 1.85 -12.29
CA ASP A 163 1.87 2.54 -13.19
C ASP A 163 1.21 3.77 -13.81
N ALA A 164 -0.06 3.66 -14.19
CA ALA A 164 -0.86 4.75 -14.74
C ALA A 164 -0.97 5.94 -13.76
N VAL A 165 -1.30 5.66 -12.49
CA VAL A 165 -1.44 6.68 -11.45
C VAL A 165 -0.08 7.28 -11.08
N LEU A 166 0.97 6.47 -10.95
CA LEU A 166 2.30 6.95 -10.64
C LEU A 166 2.90 7.80 -11.77
N LEU A 167 2.68 7.41 -13.02
CA LEU A 167 3.07 8.18 -14.19
C LEU A 167 2.31 9.50 -14.26
N GLY A 168 0.98 9.46 -14.09
CA GLY A 168 0.14 10.66 -14.00
C GLY A 168 0.64 11.62 -12.92
N ALA A 169 0.83 11.13 -11.70
CA ALA A 169 1.37 11.89 -10.58
C ALA A 169 2.77 12.46 -10.83
N SER A 170 3.60 11.77 -11.62
CA SER A 170 4.93 12.26 -11.98
C SER A 170 4.86 13.40 -13.00
N VAL A 171 3.95 13.30 -13.98
CA VAL A 171 3.79 14.31 -15.04
C VAL A 171 3.10 15.57 -14.50
N SER A 172 2.03 15.41 -13.72
CA SER A 172 1.29 16.53 -13.12
C SER A 172 1.96 17.09 -11.87
N SER A 173 3.01 16.43 -11.36
CA SER A 173 3.53 16.64 -10.00
C SER A 173 2.45 16.49 -8.91
N GLY A 174 1.42 15.67 -9.19
CA GLY A 174 0.30 15.40 -8.30
C GLY A 174 0.74 14.77 -6.98
N ARG A 175 0.32 15.40 -5.89
CA ARG A 175 0.66 14.99 -4.52
C ARG A 175 -0.52 15.26 -3.59
N MET A 176 -0.84 14.29 -2.75
CA MET A 176 -1.89 14.39 -1.73
C MET A 176 -1.32 14.23 -0.32
N TYR A 177 -1.89 14.97 0.63
CA TYR A 177 -1.59 14.83 2.04
C TYR A 177 -2.66 13.98 2.70
N ILE A 178 -2.22 12.88 3.31
CA ILE A 178 -3.12 11.87 3.86
C ILE A 178 -2.78 11.68 5.33
N THR A 179 -3.76 11.84 6.22
CA THR A 179 -3.56 11.60 7.65
C THR A 179 -4.06 10.22 8.01
N LEU A 180 -3.16 9.41 8.58
CA LEU A 180 -3.38 8.01 8.91
C LEU A 180 -3.19 7.76 10.41
N ARG A 181 -3.78 6.66 10.87
CA ARG A 181 -3.48 6.03 12.16
C ARG A 181 -3.23 4.55 11.95
N THR A 182 -2.51 3.95 12.90
CA THR A 182 -2.28 2.51 12.94
C THR A 182 -2.81 1.94 14.24
N ARG A 183 -3.37 0.73 14.18
CA ARG A 183 -3.81 0.01 15.38
C ARG A 183 -3.42 -1.46 15.33
N TRP A 184 -3.36 -2.06 16.51
CA TRP A 184 -3.49 -3.50 16.68
C TRP A 184 -4.92 -3.81 17.07
N ASN A 185 -5.61 -4.65 16.30
CA ASN A 185 -6.95 -5.12 16.65
C ASN A 185 -6.89 -6.22 17.73
N GLU A 186 -8.06 -6.58 18.27
CA GLU A 186 -8.19 -7.63 19.30
C GLU A 186 -7.66 -9.00 18.83
N ASN A 187 -7.68 -9.24 17.51
CA ASN A 187 -7.15 -10.47 16.90
C ASN A 187 -5.62 -10.44 16.72
N GLY A 188 -4.94 -9.40 17.19
CA GLY A 188 -3.50 -9.24 17.02
C GLY A 188 -3.10 -8.99 15.57
N GLN A 189 -3.93 -8.32 14.78
CA GLN A 189 -3.62 -7.90 13.42
C GLN A 189 -3.31 -6.40 13.41
N PHE A 190 -2.30 -6.03 12.62
CA PHE A 190 -1.93 -4.64 12.39
C PHE A 190 -2.78 -4.05 11.26
N GLU A 191 -3.41 -2.91 11.52
CA GLU A 191 -4.27 -2.23 10.58
C GLU A 191 -3.87 -0.76 10.43
N ILE A 192 -4.05 -0.22 9.23
CA ILE A 192 -3.80 1.19 8.89
C ILE A 192 -5.11 1.78 8.40
N HIS A 193 -5.47 2.94 8.92
CA HIS A 193 -6.76 3.56 8.65
C HIS A 193 -6.62 5.07 8.51
N THR A 194 -7.65 5.68 7.93
CA THR A 194 -7.78 7.14 7.87
C THR A 194 -8.07 7.71 9.25
N ASP A 195 -7.53 8.89 9.52
CA ASP A 195 -7.89 9.67 10.71
C ASP A 195 -9.28 10.30 10.50
N GLY A 196 -10.31 9.78 11.18
CA GLY A 196 -11.71 10.18 10.98
C GLY A 196 -12.65 9.82 12.15
N PRO A 197 -13.92 10.25 12.11
CA PRO A 197 -14.86 10.15 13.24
C PRO A 197 -15.23 8.70 13.62
N GLY A 198 -15.06 7.73 12.71
CA GLY A 198 -15.21 6.30 13.01
C GLY A 198 -14.25 5.79 14.10
N TRP A 199 -13.25 6.59 14.49
CA TRP A 199 -12.30 6.29 15.58
C TRP A 199 -12.73 6.84 16.95
N VAL A 200 -13.72 7.73 17.02
CA VAL A 200 -14.07 8.49 18.23
C VAL A 200 -15.19 7.81 19.03
N CYS A 201 -15.81 6.75 18.52
CA CYS A 201 -16.93 6.06 19.17
C CYS A 201 -16.55 4.72 19.81
N ILE A 202 -15.64 4.73 20.79
CA ILE A 202 -15.76 3.81 21.93
C ILE A 202 -15.67 4.68 23.19
N PRO A 203 -16.81 5.02 23.83
CA PRO A 203 -16.77 5.69 25.12
C PRO A 203 -16.17 4.71 26.13
N ILE A 204 -15.09 5.10 26.78
CA ILE A 204 -14.63 4.46 28.00
C ILE A 204 -15.68 4.80 29.07
N PRO A 205 -16.50 3.85 29.56
CA PRO A 205 -17.36 4.14 30.68
C PRO A 205 -16.49 4.21 31.94
N SER A 206 -16.76 5.26 32.72
CA SER A 206 -16.19 5.60 34.02
C SER A 206 -16.16 4.45 35.03
#